data_AF-A0A847XJQ4-F1
#
_entry.id   AF-A0A847XJQ4-F1
#
_cell.length_a   1.000
_cell.length_b   1.000
_cell.length_c   1.000
_cell.angle_alpha   90.00
_cell.angle_beta   90.00
_cell.angle_gamma   90.00
#
_symmetry.space_group_name_H-M   'P 1'
#
loop_
_entity.id
_entity.type
_entity.pdbx_description
1 polymer ?
#
loop_
_entity_poly.entity_id
_entity_poly.type
_entity_poly.pdbx_seq_one_letter_code
_entity_poly.pdbx_strand_id
1 'polypeptide(L)'
;MKFSIEKIVTKDNFVLDGLFFEAVERDIAIVFIHGFPSNFCRNINLVKSIGDFGYSVLSLNTRGHDVLSIIPRVDKGYEIIGSAKENFEDCIFDIGGAVEFLKGKGYKKIFLMGISSGADKVGFYLSRNKESVILGGIFISPGSNISIARNELGEDFLKLMNESLKCIDEGKGDELLFNLIPVS
;
A
#
# COMPACT_ATOMS: atom_id res chain seq x y z
N MET A 1 25.54 -4.46 -2.97
CA MET A 1 24.08 -4.53 -2.79
C MET A 1 23.51 -5.60 -3.68
N LYS A 2 22.59 -6.42 -3.19
CA LYS A 2 21.85 -7.39 -3.98
C LYS A 2 20.41 -6.91 -4.13
N PHE A 3 19.80 -7.14 -5.29
CA PHE A 3 18.36 -6.92 -5.46
C PHE A 3 17.66 -8.23 -5.82
N SER A 4 16.41 -8.38 -5.39
CA SER A 4 15.52 -9.50 -5.72
C SER A 4 14.08 -9.03 -5.83
N ILE A 5 13.29 -9.70 -6.68
CA ILE A 5 11.83 -9.63 -6.60
C ILE A 5 11.39 -10.72 -5.62
N GLU A 6 10.59 -10.33 -4.65
CA GLU A 6 10.16 -11.17 -3.53
C GLU A 6 8.63 -11.28 -3.53
N LYS A 7 8.13 -12.47 -3.16
CA LYS A 7 6.71 -12.71 -2.95
C LYS A 7 6.38 -12.58 -1.47
N ILE A 8 5.48 -11.66 -1.14
CA ILE A 8 5.09 -11.34 0.22
C ILE A 8 3.68 -11.88 0.45
N VAL A 9 3.57 -12.88 1.33
CA VAL A 9 2.27 -13.47 1.67
C VAL A 9 1.66 -12.69 2.82
N THR A 10 0.47 -12.14 2.61
CA THR A 10 -0.29 -11.45 3.66
C THR A 10 -1.02 -12.47 4.54
N LYS A 11 -1.40 -12.05 5.75
CA LYS A 11 -2.14 -12.90 6.70
C LYS A 11 -3.49 -13.39 6.14
N ASP A 12 -4.10 -12.58 5.28
CA ASP A 12 -5.33 -12.90 4.57
C ASP A 12 -5.09 -13.46 3.17
N ASN A 13 -3.93 -14.10 2.95
CA ASN A 13 -3.59 -14.97 1.82
C ASN A 13 -3.33 -14.30 0.47
N PHE A 14 -3.20 -12.97 0.37
CA PHE A 14 -2.70 -12.35 -0.86
C PHE A 14 -1.20 -12.59 -1.03
N VAL A 15 -0.76 -12.72 -2.29
CA VAL A 15 0.66 -12.83 -2.63
C VAL A 15 1.07 -11.57 -3.39
N LEU A 16 1.68 -10.64 -2.68
CA LEU A 16 2.09 -9.34 -3.18
C LEU A 16 3.53 -9.38 -3.71
N ASP A 17 3.79 -8.64 -4.78
CA ASP A 17 5.15 -8.46 -5.30
C ASP A 17 5.87 -7.31 -4.59
N GLY A 18 7.14 -7.53 -4.28
CA GLY A 18 8.01 -6.48 -3.77
C GLY A 18 9.40 -6.54 -4.40
N LEU A 19 10.03 -5.38 -4.54
CA LEU A 19 11.44 -5.26 -4.90
C LEU A 19 12.25 -5.02 -3.63
N PHE A 20 13.11 -5.99 -3.31
CA PHE A 20 13.96 -5.93 -2.14
C PHE A 20 15.40 -5.62 -2.53
N PHE A 21 15.93 -4.52 -1.99
CA PHE A 21 17.34 -4.20 -2.01
C PHE A 21 17.94 -4.56 -0.67
N GLU A 22 18.86 -5.50 -0.69
CA GLU A 22 19.54 -5.99 0.51
C GLU A 22 20.90 -5.31 0.63
N ALA A 23 21.05 -4.55 1.71
CA ALA A 23 22.33 -3.98 2.12
C ALA A 23 23.27 -5.08 2.64
N VAL A 24 24.57 -4.80 2.62
CA VAL A 24 25.58 -5.74 3.13
C VAL A 24 25.41 -5.94 4.65
N GLU A 25 25.17 -4.84 5.37
CA GLU A 25 24.88 -4.85 6.80
C GLU A 25 23.37 -4.97 7.04
N ARG A 26 22.96 -5.95 7.85
CA ARG A 26 21.55 -6.26 8.16
C ARG A 26 21.09 -5.63 9.48
N ASP A 27 21.33 -4.34 9.68
CA ASP A 27 20.90 -3.66 10.91
C ASP A 27 19.47 -3.09 10.78
N ILE A 28 19.22 -2.35 9.70
CA ILE A 28 17.97 -1.60 9.48
C ILE A 28 17.38 -1.95 8.11
N ALA A 29 16.06 -2.17 8.10
CA ALA A 29 15.27 -2.29 6.88
C ALA A 29 14.16 -1.24 6.83
N ILE A 30 13.79 -0.85 5.61
CA ILE A 30 12.72 0.10 5.35
C ILE A 30 11.67 -0.59 4.48
N VAL A 31 10.41 -0.58 4.89
CA VAL A 31 9.29 -0.93 4.01
C VAL A 31 8.82 0.36 3.33
N PHE A 32 8.92 0.40 2.01
CA PHE A 32 8.44 1.53 1.21
C PHE A 32 7.08 1.22 0.59
N ILE A 33 6.09 2.08 0.87
CA ILE A 33 4.72 1.99 0.39
C ILE A 33 4.45 3.10 -0.63
N HIS A 34 4.08 2.70 -1.84
CA HIS A 34 3.79 3.61 -2.95
C HIS A 34 2.50 4.43 -2.72
N GLY A 35 2.37 5.53 -3.45
CA GLY A 35 1.14 6.33 -3.52
C GLY A 35 0.18 5.83 -4.60
N PHE A 36 -0.89 6.59 -4.85
CA PHE A 36 -1.97 6.24 -5.79
C PHE A 36 -1.92 7.10 -7.08
N PRO A 37 -2.30 6.52 -8.25
CA PRO A 37 -2.18 5.10 -8.58
C PRO A 37 -0.70 4.79 -8.90
N SER A 38 -0.16 3.72 -8.32
CA SER A 38 1.25 3.37 -8.50
C SER A 38 1.52 1.91 -8.13
N ASN A 39 2.79 1.51 -8.16
CA ASN A 39 3.27 0.18 -7.80
C ASN A 39 4.74 0.23 -7.34
N PHE A 40 5.30 -0.90 -6.91
CA PHE A 40 6.61 -0.99 -6.26
C PHE A 40 7.79 -0.48 -7.10
N CYS A 41 7.67 -0.43 -8.44
CA CYS A 41 8.78 -0.06 -9.31
C CYS A 41 8.73 1.40 -9.79
N ARG A 42 7.61 2.12 -9.59
CA ARG A 42 7.43 3.50 -10.07
C ARG A 42 8.31 4.53 -9.36
N ASN A 43 8.74 4.25 -8.13
CA ASN A 43 9.62 5.11 -7.32
C ASN A 43 11.06 4.58 -7.23
N ILE A 44 11.51 3.85 -8.25
CA ILE A 44 12.77 3.09 -8.20
C ILE A 44 14.00 3.94 -7.87
N ASN A 45 14.07 5.18 -8.35
CA ASN A 45 15.23 6.04 -8.08
C ASN A 45 15.32 6.43 -6.60
N LEU A 46 14.18 6.70 -5.96
CA LEU A 46 14.11 6.97 -4.52
C LEU A 46 14.42 5.71 -3.71
N VAL A 47 13.83 4.57 -4.10
CA VAL A 47 14.09 3.30 -3.41
C VAL A 47 15.57 2.91 -3.52
N LYS A 48 16.16 3.04 -4.70
CA LYS A 48 17.57 2.73 -4.93
C LYS A 48 18.50 3.66 -4.13
N SER A 49 18.19 4.96 -4.05
CA SER A 49 19.05 5.89 -3.32
C SER A 49 19.11 5.57 -1.83
N ILE A 50 17.99 5.13 -1.22
CA ILE A 50 17.95 4.61 0.16
C ILE A 50 18.92 3.42 0.31
N GLY A 51 18.90 2.52 -0.67
CA GLY A 51 19.87 1.45 -0.78
C GLY A 51 21.31 1.97 -0.78
N ASP A 52 21.62 2.94 -1.63
CA ASP A 52 22.97 3.51 -1.78
C ASP A 52 23.50 4.14 -0.46
N PHE A 53 22.62 4.51 0.48
CA PHE A 53 22.98 4.94 1.85
C PHE A 53 23.27 3.79 2.83
N GLY A 54 23.24 2.53 2.37
CA GLY A 54 23.55 1.35 3.18
C GLY A 54 22.35 0.73 3.90
N TYR A 55 21.12 1.14 3.60
CA TYR A 55 19.92 0.56 4.19
C TYR A 55 19.31 -0.51 3.31
N SER A 56 18.73 -1.54 3.92
CA SER A 56 17.91 -2.49 3.17
C SER A 56 16.52 -1.88 2.95
N VAL A 57 15.93 -2.06 1.77
CA VAL A 57 14.61 -1.50 1.47
C VAL A 57 13.76 -2.48 0.68
N LEU A 58 12.55 -2.73 1.17
CA LEU A 58 11.50 -3.48 0.49
C LEU A 58 10.48 -2.48 -0.05
N SER A 59 10.51 -2.23 -1.37
CA SER A 59 9.42 -1.53 -2.05
C SER A 59 8.31 -2.53 -2.34
N LEU A 60 7.12 -2.30 -1.79
CA LEU A 60 6.03 -3.28 -1.78
C LEU A 60 4.86 -2.81 -2.64
N ASN A 61 4.27 -3.70 -3.45
CA ASN A 61 2.90 -3.52 -3.93
C ASN A 61 1.93 -3.75 -2.78
N THR A 62 1.07 -2.78 -2.48
CA THR A 62 -0.15 -3.06 -1.70
C THR A 62 -1.18 -3.75 -2.59
N ARG A 63 -2.22 -4.39 -2.04
CA ARG A 63 -3.33 -4.93 -2.85
C ARG A 63 -4.04 -3.85 -3.69
N GLY A 64 -3.92 -2.59 -3.25
CA GLY A 64 -4.34 -1.39 -3.95
C GLY A 64 -3.35 -0.85 -4.97
N HIS A 65 -2.41 -1.65 -5.49
CA HIS A 65 -1.51 -1.21 -6.55
C HIS A 65 -2.22 -1.14 -7.91
N ASP A 66 -1.80 -0.19 -8.75
CA ASP A 66 -2.46 0.16 -10.01
C ASP A 66 -3.98 0.44 -9.82
N VAL A 67 -4.72 0.74 -10.89
CA VAL A 67 -6.18 0.97 -10.80
C VAL A 67 -6.90 -0.36 -10.56
N LEU A 68 -6.59 -1.36 -11.39
CA LEU A 68 -7.01 -2.74 -11.26
C LEU A 68 -5.83 -3.66 -11.53
N SER A 69 -5.76 -4.78 -10.81
CA SER A 69 -4.71 -5.79 -10.95
C SER A 69 -5.25 -7.18 -10.60
N ILE A 70 -4.60 -8.21 -11.15
CA ILE A 70 -4.88 -9.62 -10.82
C ILE A 70 -3.82 -10.05 -9.81
N ILE A 71 -4.22 -10.28 -8.56
CA ILE A 71 -3.30 -10.65 -7.49
C ILE A 71 -3.52 -12.12 -7.11
N PRO A 72 -2.47 -12.97 -7.10
CA PRO A 72 -2.60 -14.34 -6.66
C PRO A 72 -2.97 -14.44 -5.19
N ARG A 73 -3.66 -15.53 -4.85
CA ARG A 73 -3.99 -15.89 -3.48
C ARG A 73 -3.65 -17.33 -3.19
N VAL A 74 -3.16 -17.57 -1.99
CA VAL A 74 -2.76 -18.92 -1.54
C VAL A 74 -3.99 -19.84 -1.39
N ASP A 75 -5.16 -19.29 -1.09
CA ASP A 75 -6.38 -20.03 -0.74
C ASP A 75 -7.38 -20.19 -1.90
N LYS A 76 -7.51 -19.20 -2.79
CA LYS A 76 -8.56 -19.17 -3.83
C LYS A 76 -8.08 -18.85 -5.25
N GLY A 77 -6.78 -19.00 -5.53
CA GLY A 77 -6.20 -18.82 -6.87
C GLY A 77 -5.79 -17.38 -7.15
N TYR A 78 -6.72 -16.52 -7.57
CA TYR A 78 -6.45 -15.10 -7.83
C TYR A 78 -7.68 -14.22 -7.54
N GLU A 79 -7.44 -12.94 -7.35
CA GLU A 79 -8.47 -11.92 -7.10
C GLU A 79 -8.20 -10.70 -7.97
N ILE A 80 -9.27 -10.16 -8.60
CA ILE A 80 -9.20 -8.91 -9.35
C ILE A 80 -9.48 -7.78 -8.35
N ILE A 81 -8.41 -7.11 -7.96
CA ILE A 81 -8.39 -5.99 -7.00
C ILE A 81 -7.62 -4.82 -7.62
N GLY A 82 -6.92 -4.01 -6.85
CA GLY A 82 -6.37 -2.72 -7.22
C GLY A 82 -7.04 -1.59 -6.45
N SER A 83 -6.51 -0.38 -6.59
CA SER A 83 -6.98 0.78 -5.82
C SER A 83 -8.46 1.13 -6.04
N ALA A 84 -9.04 0.79 -7.19
CA ALA A 84 -10.46 1.02 -7.46
C ALA A 84 -11.40 0.10 -6.66
N LYS A 85 -10.87 -0.99 -6.09
CA LYS A 85 -11.65 -2.00 -5.35
C LYS A 85 -11.07 -2.32 -3.98
N GLU A 86 -10.03 -1.61 -3.54
CA GLU A 86 -9.44 -1.89 -2.23
C GLU A 86 -10.30 -1.33 -1.11
N ASN A 87 -10.42 -2.08 -0.01
CA ASN A 87 -10.78 -1.51 1.26
C ASN A 87 -9.51 -0.90 1.87
N PHE A 88 -9.52 0.40 2.16
CA PHE A 88 -8.34 1.09 2.71
C PHE A 88 -7.79 0.41 3.97
N GLU A 89 -8.68 -0.07 4.86
CA GLU A 89 -8.27 -0.69 6.12
C GLU A 89 -7.49 -2.00 5.94
N ASP A 90 -7.67 -2.68 4.81
CA ASP A 90 -6.97 -3.92 4.51
C ASP A 90 -5.46 -3.73 4.27
N CYS A 91 -5.00 -2.48 4.11
CA CYS A 91 -3.57 -2.18 4.03
C CYS A 91 -2.78 -2.69 5.25
N ILE A 92 -3.46 -2.96 6.37
CA ILE A 92 -2.83 -3.58 7.55
C ILE A 92 -2.26 -4.96 7.26
N PHE A 93 -2.92 -5.75 6.41
CA PHE A 93 -2.44 -7.09 6.07
C PHE A 93 -1.26 -7.03 5.11
N ASP A 94 -1.25 -6.05 4.21
CA ASP A 94 -0.20 -5.85 3.23
C ASP A 94 1.11 -5.43 3.92
N ILE A 95 1.04 -4.37 4.73
CA ILE A 95 2.20 -3.86 5.48
C ILE A 95 2.65 -4.91 6.51
N GLY A 96 1.72 -5.60 7.17
CA GLY A 96 2.03 -6.68 8.11
C GLY A 96 2.79 -7.83 7.44
N GLY A 97 2.38 -8.24 6.23
CA GLY A 97 3.11 -9.25 5.46
C GLY A 97 4.56 -8.84 5.15
N ALA A 98 4.78 -7.57 4.81
CA ALA A 98 6.13 -7.04 4.57
C ALA A 98 6.98 -7.01 5.85
N VAL A 99 6.40 -6.63 6.99
CA VAL A 99 7.08 -6.66 8.29
C VAL A 99 7.47 -8.09 8.67
N GLU A 100 6.56 -9.07 8.52
CA GLU A 100 6.88 -10.48 8.79
C GLU A 100 7.94 -11.04 7.86
N PHE A 101 7.92 -10.68 6.57
CA PHE A 101 8.97 -11.04 5.63
C PHE A 101 10.36 -10.54 6.10
N LEU A 102 10.45 -9.26 6.52
CA LEU A 102 11.71 -8.69 7.00
C LEU A 102 12.16 -9.32 8.33
N LYS A 103 11.23 -9.62 9.25
CA LYS A 103 11.54 -10.38 10.47
C LYS A 103 12.10 -11.76 10.14
N GLY A 104 11.52 -12.45 9.16
CA GLY A 104 12.00 -13.74 8.66
C GLY A 104 13.40 -13.66 8.02
N LYS A 105 13.77 -12.52 7.44
CA LYS A 105 15.14 -12.22 6.96
C LYS A 105 16.11 -11.82 8.08
N GLY A 106 15.63 -11.67 9.32
CA GLY A 106 16.42 -11.41 10.52
C GLY A 106 16.50 -9.95 10.97
N TYR A 107 15.78 -9.03 10.31
CA TYR A 107 15.78 -7.62 10.70
C TYR A 107 15.03 -7.40 12.01
N LYS A 108 15.62 -6.58 12.89
CA LYS A 108 15.07 -6.21 14.21
C LYS A 108 14.70 -4.74 14.34
N LYS A 109 15.07 -3.93 13.33
CA LYS A 109 14.82 -2.49 13.26
C LYS A 109 14.22 -2.19 11.89
N ILE A 110 12.94 -1.85 11.90
CA ILE A 110 12.16 -1.59 10.69
C ILE A 110 11.61 -0.18 10.76
N PHE A 111 11.75 0.58 9.68
CA PHE A 111 10.99 1.81 9.46
C PHE A 111 9.95 1.59 8.38
N LEU A 112 8.82 2.25 8.52
CA LEU A 112 7.78 2.29 7.48
C LEU A 112 7.84 3.64 6.77
N MET A 113 8.04 3.64 5.46
CA MET A 113 8.07 4.85 4.65
C MET A 113 6.91 4.82 3.66
N GLY A 114 6.13 5.88 3.60
CA GLY A 114 5.01 6.01 2.66
C GLY A 114 5.05 7.34 1.91
N ILE A 115 4.68 7.31 0.63
CA ILE A 115 4.53 8.51 -0.21
C ILE A 115 3.07 8.73 -0.59
N SER A 116 2.59 9.98 -0.51
CA SER A 116 1.20 10.35 -0.83
C SER A 116 0.20 9.44 -0.10
N SER A 117 -0.71 8.75 -0.79
CA SER A 117 -1.65 7.81 -0.15
C SER A 117 -0.98 6.65 0.59
N GLY A 118 0.26 6.28 0.22
CA GLY A 118 1.06 5.32 0.97
C GLY A 118 1.45 5.83 2.36
N ALA A 119 1.60 7.15 2.53
CA ALA A 119 1.83 7.77 3.82
C ALA A 119 0.62 7.59 4.76
N ASP A 120 -0.60 7.69 4.23
CA ASP A 120 -1.83 7.45 4.99
C ASP A 120 -1.94 5.99 5.43
N LYS A 121 -1.61 5.03 4.55
CA LYS A 121 -1.57 3.60 4.87
C LYS A 121 -0.56 3.30 5.98
N VAL A 122 0.63 3.90 5.92
CA VAL A 122 1.65 3.79 6.99
C VAL A 122 1.13 4.36 8.30
N GLY A 123 0.49 5.53 8.27
CA GLY A 123 -0.08 6.16 9.46
C GLY A 123 -1.18 5.31 10.09
N PHE A 124 -2.07 4.79 9.27
CA PHE A 124 -3.12 3.87 9.69
C PHE A 124 -2.53 2.60 10.31
N TYR A 125 -1.55 1.97 9.67
CA TYR A 125 -0.86 0.79 10.21
C TYR A 125 -0.29 1.04 11.60
N LEU A 126 0.49 2.13 11.76
CA LEU A 126 1.12 2.50 13.04
C LEU A 126 0.09 2.85 14.13
N SER A 127 -1.09 3.34 13.75
CA SER A 127 -2.17 3.63 14.70
C SER A 127 -2.85 2.36 15.23
N ARG A 128 -2.85 1.28 14.45
CA ARG A 128 -3.52 0.01 14.76
C ARG A 128 -2.59 -1.08 15.29
N ASN A 129 -1.31 -1.02 14.93
CA ASN A 129 -0.32 -2.05 15.24
C ASN A 129 0.85 -1.44 16.00
N LYS A 130 1.23 -2.10 17.10
CA LYS A 130 2.41 -1.74 17.90
C LYS A 130 3.34 -2.94 17.94
N GLU A 131 4.35 -2.93 17.10
CA GLU A 131 5.40 -3.93 17.08
C GLU A 131 6.73 -3.32 17.51
N SER A 132 7.44 -3.96 18.43
CA SER A 132 8.70 -3.44 18.98
C SER A 132 9.82 -3.34 17.95
N VAL A 133 9.74 -4.10 16.86
CA VAL A 133 10.70 -4.04 15.75
C VAL A 133 10.51 -2.79 14.88
N ILE A 134 9.34 -2.14 14.94
CA ILE A 134 9.05 -0.94 14.16
C ILE A 134 9.48 0.29 14.96
N LEU A 135 10.48 1.00 14.44
CA LEU A 135 11.09 2.14 15.12
C LEU A 135 10.40 3.47 14.81
N GLY A 136 9.67 3.55 13.69
CA GLY A 136 8.95 4.76 13.31
C GLY A 136 8.42 4.78 11.88
N GLY A 137 7.71 5.85 11.56
CA GLY A 137 7.17 6.15 10.25
C GLY A 137 7.85 7.34 9.58
N ILE A 138 8.00 7.29 8.26
CA ILE A 138 8.49 8.39 7.41
C ILE A 138 7.39 8.72 6.40
N PHE A 139 6.86 9.94 6.46
CA PHE A 139 5.73 10.38 5.66
C PHE A 139 6.19 11.39 4.60
N ILE A 140 6.09 11.02 3.33
CA ILE A 140 6.45 11.88 2.21
C ILE A 140 5.18 12.42 1.58
N SER A 141 4.95 13.72 1.72
CA SER A 141 3.80 14.42 1.12
C SER A 141 2.44 13.74 1.43
N PRO A 142 2.11 13.49 2.72
CA PRO A 142 0.80 12.92 3.09
C PRO A 142 -0.34 13.86 2.66
N GLY A 143 -1.52 13.31 2.40
CA GLY A 143 -2.67 14.08 1.92
C GLY A 143 -3.99 13.50 2.40
N SER A 144 -4.98 14.35 2.64
CA SER A 144 -6.34 13.88 2.95
C SER A 144 -7.07 13.53 1.66
N ASN A 145 -7.16 12.24 1.33
CA ASN A 145 -7.85 11.77 0.11
C ASN A 145 -9.31 12.25 0.05
N ILE A 146 -10.01 12.33 1.20
CA ILE A 146 -11.38 12.87 1.27
C ILE A 146 -11.41 14.35 0.92
N SER A 147 -10.45 15.14 1.41
CA SER A 147 -10.38 16.57 1.10
C SER A 147 -10.04 16.81 -0.36
N ILE A 148 -9.14 16.01 -0.93
CA ILE A 148 -8.79 16.04 -2.35
C ILE A 148 -10.03 15.71 -3.20
N ALA A 149 -10.69 14.58 -2.92
CA ALA A 149 -11.89 14.16 -3.63
C ALA A 149 -13.02 15.22 -3.53
N ARG A 150 -13.20 15.84 -2.36
CA ARG A 150 -14.17 16.92 -2.20
C ARG A 150 -13.84 18.14 -3.06
N ASN A 151 -12.57 18.53 -3.12
CA ASN A 151 -12.14 19.68 -3.92
C ASN A 151 -12.25 19.39 -5.42
N GLU A 152 -11.93 18.17 -5.86
CA GLU A 152 -12.00 17.78 -7.28
C GLU A 152 -13.44 17.59 -7.77
N LEU A 153 -14.30 17.01 -6.95
CA LEU A 153 -15.71 16.74 -7.31
C LEU A 153 -16.63 17.95 -7.04
N GLY A 154 -16.22 18.90 -6.20
CA GLY A 154 -17.00 20.08 -5.88
C GLY A 154 -18.41 19.73 -5.36
N GLU A 155 -19.43 20.30 -6.00
CA GLU A 155 -20.85 20.09 -5.63
C GLU A 155 -21.30 18.62 -5.80
N ASP A 156 -20.68 17.86 -6.71
CA ASP A 156 -21.01 16.45 -6.92
C ASP A 156 -20.49 15.54 -5.79
N PHE A 157 -19.56 16.02 -4.96
CA PHE A 157 -18.95 15.22 -3.90
C PHE A 157 -19.98 14.59 -2.96
N LEU A 158 -20.93 15.38 -2.44
CA LEU A 158 -21.92 14.87 -1.49
C LEU A 158 -22.89 13.89 -2.15
N LYS A 159 -23.26 14.15 -3.41
CA LYS A 159 -24.12 13.25 -4.19
C LYS A 159 -23.44 11.89 -4.38
N LEU A 160 -22.22 11.90 -4.91
CA LEU A 160 -21.42 10.69 -5.16
C LEU A 160 -21.09 9.92 -3.88
N MET A 161 -20.82 10.63 -2.78
CA MET A 161 -20.58 10.01 -1.47
C MET A 161 -21.83 9.30 -0.96
N ASN A 162 -23.01 9.94 -1.02
CA ASN A 162 -24.26 9.33 -0.58
C ASN A 162 -24.65 8.13 -1.46
N GLU A 163 -24.43 8.20 -2.77
CA GLU A 163 -24.64 7.08 -3.69
C GLU A 163 -23.69 5.92 -3.38
N SER A 164 -22.41 6.20 -3.13
CA SER A 164 -21.42 5.20 -2.69
C SER A 164 -21.86 4.50 -1.40
N LEU A 165 -22.28 5.27 -0.39
CA LEU A 165 -22.74 4.71 0.89
C LEU A 165 -23.99 3.84 0.72
N LYS A 166 -24.94 4.28 -0.11
CA LYS A 166 -26.13 3.49 -0.43
C LYS A 166 -25.77 2.17 -1.14
N CYS A 167 -24.82 2.19 -2.08
CA CYS A 167 -24.32 0.98 -2.73
C CYS A 167 -23.72 0.00 -1.72
N ILE A 168 -22.96 0.50 -0.73
CA ILE A 168 -22.43 -0.33 0.36
C ILE A 168 -23.57 -0.98 1.16
N ASP A 169 -24.57 -0.20 1.58
CA ASP A 169 -25.72 -0.70 2.35
C ASP A 169 -26.55 -1.75 1.58
N GLU A 170 -26.59 -1.64 0.25
CA GLU A 170 -27.27 -2.60 -0.64
C GLU A 170 -26.41 -3.83 -1.01
N GLY A 171 -25.19 -3.95 -0.48
CA GLY A 171 -24.27 -5.06 -0.79
C GLY A 171 -23.60 -4.96 -2.17
N LYS A 172 -23.58 -3.77 -2.77
CA LYS A 172 -22.98 -3.44 -4.08
C LYS A 172 -21.72 -2.57 -3.95
N GLY A 173 -21.03 -2.63 -2.81
CA GLY A 173 -19.83 -1.81 -2.56
C GLY A 173 -18.68 -2.03 -3.54
N ASP A 174 -18.64 -3.19 -4.20
CA ASP A 174 -17.62 -3.54 -5.21
C ASP A 174 -17.98 -3.06 -6.64
N GLU A 175 -19.16 -2.48 -6.85
CA GLU A 175 -19.59 -1.97 -8.14
C GLU A 175 -18.97 -0.58 -8.41
N LEU A 176 -18.33 -0.43 -9.57
CA LEU A 176 -17.73 0.84 -9.98
C LEU A 176 -18.83 1.82 -10.45
N LEU A 177 -18.78 3.04 -9.94
CA LEU A 177 -19.73 4.12 -10.24
C LEU A 177 -19.43 4.83 -11.58
N PHE A 178 -19.40 4.06 -12.68
CA PHE A 178 -19.07 4.58 -14.02
C PHE A 178 -20.05 5.64 -14.56
N ASN A 179 -21.31 5.63 -14.10
CA ASN A 179 -22.38 6.45 -14.66
C ASN A 179 -22.48 7.85 -14.05
N LEU A 180 -21.60 8.19 -13.10
CA LEU A 180 -21.78 9.38 -12.26
C LEU A 180 -20.63 10.39 -12.36
N ILE A 181 -19.53 10.02 -13.01
CA ILE A 181 -18.45 10.94 -13.37
C ILE A 181 -18.66 11.30 -14.84
N PRO A 182 -18.99 12.55 -15.20
CA PRO A 182 -19.08 12.94 -16.60
C PRO A 182 -17.74 12.68 -17.27
N VAL A 183 -17.74 11.78 -18.26
CA VAL A 183 -16.59 11.55 -19.13
C VAL A 183 -16.53 12.76 -20.05
N SER A 184 -15.68 13.73 -19.71
CA SER A 184 -15.39 14.90 -20.55
C SER A 184 -14.62 14.51 -21.80
#